data_AF-A0A2C9KRU0-F1
#
_entry.id   AF-A0A2C9KRU0-F1
#
_cell.length_a   1.000
_cell.length_b   1.000
_cell.length_c   1.000
_cell.angle_alpha   90.00
_cell.angle_beta   90.00
_cell.angle_gamma   90.00
#
_symmetry.space_group_name_H-M   'P 1'
#
loop_
_entity.id
_entity.type
_entity.pdbx_description
1 polymer ?
#
loop_
_entity_poly.entity_id
_entity_poly.type
_entity_poly.pdbx_seq_one_letter_code
_entity_poly.pdbx_strand_id
1 'polypeptide(L)'
;MESYNSTFCLPPHSPACLTFGFLPVGTAFLGDSNKRRAWMSFSYDLPFSSIHPVDFGILVNLDDADASRWRIEKLWYAGQMFNSVGHLIDQYQNNQIHKIVLHKPVDNAELFSSLQLRGDPVPQKPQRPPLQVEPDGKRYSLANREVTYMNWRFNFRMSALTGPVLYNVRFKGERLVYEMGLQEIAVFYSGPTPLTETINFVDSGDLLGTHSKSLIPGGDCPEHSTLVNQTFWNQHNKEVSSYDATFCLFEHNTGYPLRRHSSYSKQFGSFYGGMLNSVLTLRSALTIGNYDYIIDFIFHQNGIIETRLMSTGTL
;
A
#
# COMPACT_ATOMS: atom_id res chain seq x y z
N MET A 1 -27.78 10.55 -12.72
CA MET A 1 -28.90 9.58 -12.82
C MET A 1 -28.96 8.91 -14.18
N GLU A 2 -29.24 9.61 -15.27
CA GLU A 2 -29.38 8.99 -16.60
C GLU A 2 -28.15 8.16 -17.04
N SER A 3 -26.94 8.69 -16.84
CA SER A 3 -25.72 8.00 -17.30
C SER A 3 -25.16 6.92 -16.36
N TYR A 4 -25.42 7.00 -15.06
CA TYR A 4 -24.73 6.15 -14.07
C TYR A 4 -25.67 5.42 -13.11
N ASN A 5 -26.98 5.67 -13.21
CA ASN A 5 -27.98 5.26 -12.23
C ASN A 5 -27.58 5.61 -10.78
N SER A 6 -26.92 6.75 -10.60
CA SER A 6 -26.40 7.23 -9.31
C SER A 6 -26.39 8.76 -9.27
N THR A 7 -26.22 9.32 -8.07
CA THR A 7 -26.18 10.77 -7.80
C THR A 7 -24.95 11.17 -6.99
N PHE A 8 -24.62 12.47 -7.00
CA PHE A 8 -23.74 13.04 -5.97
C PHE A 8 -24.57 13.25 -4.71
N CYS A 9 -24.02 12.87 -3.56
CA CYS A 9 -24.70 13.03 -2.29
C CYS A 9 -23.80 13.72 -1.29
N LEU A 10 -24.40 14.63 -0.53
CA LEU A 10 -23.83 15.05 0.74
C LEU A 10 -24.28 14.03 1.82
N PRO A 11 -23.49 13.82 2.89
CA PRO A 11 -23.89 12.93 3.97
C PRO A 11 -25.28 13.28 4.52
N PRO A 12 -26.11 12.30 4.93
CA PRO A 12 -25.79 10.86 5.04
C PRO A 12 -25.86 10.12 3.70
N HIS A 13 -24.90 9.22 3.48
CA HIS A 13 -24.75 8.48 2.23
C HIS A 13 -25.94 7.53 1.98
N SER A 14 -26.53 7.64 0.79
CA SER A 14 -27.46 6.66 0.23
C SER A 14 -26.70 5.64 -0.63
N PRO A 15 -27.12 4.38 -0.73
CA PRO A 15 -26.48 3.39 -1.59
C PRO A 15 -26.48 3.75 -3.10
N ALA A 16 -27.27 4.76 -3.51
CA ALA A 16 -27.29 5.31 -4.87
C ALA A 16 -26.23 6.39 -5.12
N CYS A 17 -25.34 6.66 -4.16
CA CYS A 17 -24.36 7.73 -4.26
C CYS A 17 -23.06 7.27 -4.92
N LEU A 18 -22.47 8.15 -5.72
CA LEU A 18 -21.08 8.03 -6.14
C LEU A 18 -20.18 8.48 -5.00
N THR A 19 -19.04 7.79 -4.85
CA THR A 19 -17.93 8.28 -4.03
C THR A 19 -16.96 9.07 -4.90
N PHE A 20 -16.15 9.93 -4.27
CA PHE A 20 -15.19 10.76 -4.98
C PHE A 20 -13.89 10.92 -4.20
N GLY A 21 -12.82 11.21 -4.93
CA GLY A 21 -11.51 11.54 -4.39
C GLY A 21 -10.83 12.60 -5.24
N PHE A 22 -9.93 13.36 -4.63
CA PHE A 22 -9.05 14.23 -5.38
C PHE A 22 -7.82 13.46 -5.85
N LEU A 23 -7.56 13.54 -7.14
CA LEU A 23 -6.35 13.01 -7.75
C LEU A 23 -5.20 13.99 -7.53
N PRO A 24 -3.99 13.48 -7.25
CA PRO A 24 -2.81 14.33 -7.23
C PRO A 24 -2.57 14.91 -8.62
N VAL A 25 -2.04 16.13 -8.68
CA VAL A 25 -1.71 16.78 -9.95
C VAL A 25 -0.24 17.17 -9.92
N GLY A 26 0.53 16.65 -10.88
CA GLY A 26 1.93 17.03 -11.04
C GLY A 26 2.09 18.52 -11.32
N THR A 27 3.07 19.16 -10.69
CA THR A 27 3.36 20.61 -10.87
C THR A 27 3.63 20.98 -12.32
N ALA A 28 4.16 20.05 -13.13
CA ALA A 28 4.35 20.21 -14.57
C ALA A 28 3.04 20.51 -15.32
N PHE A 29 1.91 19.96 -14.90
CA PHE A 29 0.60 20.23 -15.49
C PHE A 29 0.10 21.65 -15.15
N LEU A 30 0.50 22.19 -13.99
CA LEU A 30 0.02 23.48 -13.49
C LEU A 30 0.78 24.67 -14.09
N GLY A 31 2.04 24.46 -14.50
CA GLY A 31 2.94 25.51 -15.01
C GLY A 31 3.35 26.57 -13.97
N ASP A 32 2.81 26.50 -12.76
CA ASP A 32 3.07 27.40 -11.63
C ASP A 32 2.91 26.62 -10.32
N SER A 33 3.96 26.59 -9.51
CA SER A 33 4.00 25.83 -8.25
C SER A 33 3.11 26.41 -7.14
N ASN A 34 2.61 27.64 -7.30
CA ASN A 34 1.73 28.28 -6.31
C ASN A 34 0.24 28.00 -6.56
N LYS A 35 -0.09 27.29 -7.66
CA LYS A 35 -1.47 26.94 -7.97
C LYS A 35 -1.84 25.61 -7.37
N ARG A 36 -3.11 25.47 -7.01
CA ARG A 36 -3.71 24.21 -6.56
C ARG A 36 -4.92 23.91 -7.45
N ARG A 37 -4.71 23.03 -8.43
CA ARG A 37 -5.80 22.41 -9.20
C ARG A 37 -5.79 20.93 -8.90
N ALA A 38 -6.97 20.36 -8.77
CA ALA A 38 -7.11 18.92 -8.59
C ALA A 38 -8.27 18.41 -9.43
N TRP A 39 -8.04 17.30 -10.10
CA TRP A 39 -9.13 16.52 -10.66
C TRP A 39 -9.85 15.78 -9.54
N MET A 40 -11.16 15.93 -9.48
CA MET A 40 -12.02 15.11 -8.66
C MET A 40 -12.56 13.98 -9.55
N SER A 41 -12.18 12.75 -9.23
CA SER A 41 -12.66 11.53 -9.89
C SER A 41 -13.81 10.91 -9.10
N PHE A 42 -14.67 10.19 -9.81
CA PHE A 42 -15.83 9.54 -9.22
C PHE A 42 -15.82 8.04 -9.48
N SER A 43 -16.34 7.29 -8.52
CA SER A 43 -16.54 5.85 -8.62
C SER A 43 -17.82 5.42 -7.93
N TYR A 44 -18.27 4.20 -8.22
CA TYR A 44 -19.34 3.60 -7.45
C TYR A 44 -18.86 3.30 -6.02
N ASP A 45 -19.69 3.65 -5.03
CA ASP A 45 -19.46 3.29 -3.64
C ASP A 45 -19.70 1.78 -3.45
N LEU A 46 -18.63 1.01 -3.67
CA LEU A 46 -18.54 -0.45 -3.60
C LEU A 46 -17.17 -0.83 -3.01
N PRO A 47 -17.02 -2.04 -2.43
CA PRO A 47 -15.72 -2.55 -2.01
C PRO A 47 -14.69 -2.47 -3.13
N PHE A 48 -13.52 -1.92 -2.82
CA PHE A 48 -12.45 -1.59 -3.78
C PHE A 48 -12.93 -0.62 -4.87
N SER A 49 -13.41 0.55 -4.46
CA SER A 49 -14.02 1.54 -5.36
C SER A 49 -13.07 2.06 -6.46
N SER A 50 -11.74 1.90 -6.33
CA SER A 50 -10.77 2.29 -7.36
C SER A 50 -11.02 1.57 -8.70
N ILE A 51 -11.49 0.33 -8.65
CA ILE A 51 -11.81 -0.48 -9.84
C ILE A 51 -13.27 -0.39 -10.29
N HIS A 52 -14.04 0.54 -9.71
CA HIS A 52 -15.39 0.89 -10.15
C HIS A 52 -15.51 2.35 -10.62
N PRO A 53 -14.59 2.85 -11.49
CA PRO A 53 -14.62 4.24 -11.92
C PRO A 53 -15.85 4.52 -12.78
N VAL A 54 -16.35 5.75 -12.73
CA VAL A 54 -17.24 6.28 -13.76
C VAL A 54 -16.46 7.20 -14.69
N ASP A 55 -16.84 7.27 -15.96
CA ASP A 55 -16.16 8.11 -16.95
C ASP A 55 -16.62 9.58 -16.84
N PHE A 56 -16.41 10.16 -15.65
CA PHE A 56 -16.78 11.52 -15.28
C PHE A 56 -15.77 12.09 -14.28
N GLY A 57 -15.42 13.37 -14.47
CA GLY A 57 -14.51 14.07 -13.57
C GLY A 57 -14.66 15.57 -13.61
N ILE A 58 -14.22 16.24 -12.55
CA ILE A 58 -14.33 17.70 -12.41
C ILE A 58 -12.96 18.26 -12.05
N LEU A 59 -12.47 19.23 -12.82
CA LEU A 59 -11.26 19.98 -12.48
C LEU A 59 -11.64 21.16 -11.59
N VAL A 60 -11.12 21.18 -10.36
CA VAL A 60 -11.45 22.19 -9.35
C VAL A 60 -10.26 23.10 -9.09
N ASN A 61 -10.52 24.39 -8.98
CA ASN A 61 -9.60 25.40 -8.45
C ASN A 61 -9.70 25.46 -6.93
N LEU A 62 -8.56 25.22 -6.28
CA LEU A 62 -8.38 25.19 -4.83
C LEU A 62 -7.29 26.19 -4.37
N ASP A 63 -7.00 27.23 -5.17
CA ASP A 63 -5.93 28.21 -4.86
C ASP A 63 -6.19 28.95 -3.54
N ASP A 64 -7.47 29.15 -3.24
CA ASP A 64 -7.88 29.93 -2.10
C ASP A 64 -8.08 29.06 -0.85
N ALA A 65 -7.68 29.57 0.32
CA ALA A 65 -7.95 28.91 1.60
C ALA A 65 -9.45 28.90 1.95
N ASP A 66 -10.22 29.86 1.43
CA ASP A 66 -11.67 29.92 1.60
C ASP A 66 -12.37 29.03 0.55
N ALA A 67 -12.95 27.92 1.01
CA ALA A 67 -13.64 26.96 0.17
C ALA A 67 -14.83 27.54 -0.60
N SER A 68 -15.41 28.66 -0.14
CA SER A 68 -16.49 29.34 -0.88
C SER A 68 -16.02 30.01 -2.17
N ARG A 69 -14.71 30.24 -2.32
CA ARG A 69 -14.08 30.82 -3.52
C ARG A 69 -13.57 29.76 -4.50
N TRP A 70 -13.71 28.48 -4.17
CA TRP A 70 -13.39 27.40 -5.08
C TRP A 70 -14.35 27.39 -6.26
N ARG A 71 -13.84 26.99 -7.44
CA ARG A 71 -14.63 26.97 -8.67
C ARG A 71 -14.28 25.78 -9.55
N ILE A 72 -15.27 25.32 -10.29
CA ILE A 72 -15.09 24.31 -11.35
C ILE A 72 -14.50 25.01 -12.57
N GLU A 73 -13.37 24.53 -13.06
CA GLU A 73 -12.71 25.08 -14.27
C GLU A 73 -13.03 24.28 -15.52
N LYS A 74 -13.10 22.94 -15.41
CA LYS A 74 -13.40 22.04 -16.53
C LYS A 74 -14.13 20.79 -16.04
N LEU A 75 -14.80 20.10 -16.95
CA LEU A 75 -15.39 18.79 -16.71
C LEU A 75 -14.93 17.81 -17.78
N TRP A 76 -14.83 16.55 -17.38
CA TRP A 76 -14.65 15.41 -18.26
C TRP A 76 -15.92 14.54 -18.19
N TYR A 77 -16.43 14.12 -19.34
CA TYR A 77 -17.54 13.17 -19.43
C TYR A 77 -17.41 12.36 -20.71
N ALA A 78 -17.47 11.02 -20.60
CA ALA A 78 -17.59 10.10 -21.74
C ALA A 78 -16.59 10.36 -22.88
N GLY A 79 -15.31 10.56 -22.55
CA GLY A 79 -14.27 10.84 -23.55
C GLY A 79 -14.16 12.30 -24.02
N GLN A 80 -14.94 13.23 -23.47
CA GLN A 80 -15.00 14.63 -23.92
C GLN A 80 -14.78 15.62 -22.78
N MET A 81 -14.16 16.76 -23.11
CA MET A 81 -13.91 17.88 -22.20
C MET A 81 -14.94 18.99 -22.38
N PHE A 82 -15.37 19.60 -21.28
CA PHE A 82 -16.34 20.68 -21.23
C PHE A 82 -15.80 21.86 -20.41
N ASN A 83 -16.13 23.08 -20.83
CA ASN A 83 -15.59 24.31 -20.22
C ASN A 83 -16.41 24.79 -19.02
N SER A 84 -17.64 24.29 -18.83
CA SER A 84 -18.48 24.61 -17.69
C SER A 84 -19.57 23.56 -17.50
N VAL A 85 -20.19 23.58 -16.31
CA VAL A 85 -21.34 22.73 -16.01
C VAL A 85 -22.50 23.03 -16.97
N GLY A 86 -22.76 24.30 -17.25
CA GLY A 86 -23.80 24.71 -18.20
C GLY A 86 -23.56 24.17 -19.61
N HIS A 87 -22.31 24.25 -20.10
CA HIS A 87 -21.94 23.71 -21.42
C HIS A 87 -22.20 22.20 -21.51
N LEU A 88 -21.84 21.43 -20.48
CA LEU A 88 -22.14 20.00 -20.44
C LEU A 88 -23.66 19.75 -20.45
N ILE A 89 -24.43 20.45 -19.61
CA ILE A 89 -25.89 20.28 -19.49
C ILE A 89 -26.58 20.59 -20.83
N ASP A 90 -26.24 21.71 -21.47
CA ASP A 90 -26.84 22.13 -22.74
C ASP A 90 -26.59 21.10 -23.84
N GLN A 91 -25.35 20.62 -23.95
CA GLN A 91 -24.95 19.60 -24.91
C GLN A 91 -25.64 18.26 -24.64
N TYR A 92 -25.75 17.88 -23.36
CA TYR A 92 -26.41 16.66 -22.92
C TYR A 92 -27.92 16.68 -23.22
N GLN A 93 -28.61 17.78 -22.91
CA GLN A 93 -30.06 17.91 -23.12
C GLN A 93 -30.44 17.96 -24.60
N ASN A 94 -29.60 18.61 -25.42
CA ASN A 94 -29.80 18.70 -26.87
C ASN A 94 -29.33 17.45 -27.64
N ASN A 95 -28.90 16.39 -26.95
CA ASN A 95 -28.37 15.14 -27.55
C ASN A 95 -27.20 15.37 -28.53
N GLN A 96 -26.33 16.34 -28.23
CA GLN A 96 -25.19 16.72 -29.08
C GLN A 96 -23.89 15.96 -28.73
N ILE A 97 -23.92 15.14 -27.68
CA ILE A 97 -22.78 14.36 -27.19
C ILE A 97 -23.15 12.88 -27.06
N HIS A 98 -22.13 12.02 -27.08
CA HIS A 98 -22.33 10.60 -26.83
C HIS A 98 -22.68 10.38 -25.35
N LYS A 99 -23.88 9.87 -25.10
CA LYS A 99 -24.34 9.51 -23.76
C LYS A 99 -23.99 8.07 -23.47
N ILE A 100 -23.28 7.85 -22.37
CA ILE A 100 -23.03 6.52 -21.84
C ILE A 100 -24.07 6.18 -20.78
N VAL A 101 -24.39 4.90 -20.65
CA VAL A 101 -25.22 4.36 -19.57
C VAL A 101 -24.45 3.22 -18.92
N LEU A 102 -23.98 3.45 -17.70
CA LEU A 102 -23.35 2.46 -16.84
C LEU A 102 -24.30 2.14 -15.68
N HIS A 103 -24.32 0.88 -15.30
CA HIS A 103 -25.10 0.40 -14.16
C HIS A 103 -24.15 0.07 -13.01
N LYS A 104 -24.47 0.59 -11.82
CA LYS A 104 -23.78 0.21 -10.59
C LYS A 104 -23.87 -1.31 -10.42
N PRO A 105 -22.73 -2.02 -10.28
CA PRO A 105 -22.75 -3.44 -9.96
C PRO A 105 -23.50 -3.72 -8.65
N VAL A 106 -24.09 -4.90 -8.54
CA VAL A 106 -24.77 -5.34 -7.30
C VAL A 106 -23.70 -5.70 -6.27
N ASP A 107 -23.80 -5.12 -5.07
CA ASP A 107 -22.91 -5.45 -3.95
C ASP A 107 -23.28 -6.82 -3.38
N ASN A 108 -22.57 -7.86 -3.83
CA ASN A 108 -22.76 -9.24 -3.39
C ASN A 108 -21.45 -10.03 -3.46
N ALA A 109 -21.47 -11.30 -3.04
CA ALA A 109 -20.29 -12.16 -3.01
C ALA A 109 -19.66 -12.43 -4.40
N GLU A 110 -20.43 -12.28 -5.47
CA GLU A 110 -19.99 -12.49 -6.86
C GLU A 110 -19.37 -11.25 -7.49
N LEU A 111 -19.46 -10.08 -6.83
CA LEU A 111 -18.90 -8.81 -7.31
C LEU A 111 -17.43 -9.00 -7.71
N PHE A 112 -17.04 -8.61 -8.92
CA PHE A 112 -15.69 -8.87 -9.45
C PHE A 112 -14.57 -8.33 -8.55
N SER A 113 -14.82 -7.24 -7.82
CA SER A 113 -13.86 -6.67 -6.88
C SER A 113 -13.75 -7.39 -5.53
N SER A 114 -14.65 -8.33 -5.22
CA SER A 114 -14.67 -9.05 -3.94
C SER A 114 -13.45 -9.97 -3.74
N LEU A 115 -12.93 -10.04 -2.52
CA LEU A 115 -11.89 -11.01 -2.13
C LEU A 115 -12.45 -12.38 -1.75
N GLN A 116 -13.77 -12.59 -1.85
CA GLN A 116 -14.38 -13.89 -1.61
C GLN A 116 -13.85 -14.93 -2.61
N LEU A 117 -13.58 -16.13 -2.09
CA LEU A 117 -13.13 -17.24 -2.91
C LEU A 117 -14.18 -17.56 -3.98
N ARG A 118 -13.71 -17.75 -5.22
CA ARG A 118 -14.55 -18.06 -6.37
C ARG A 118 -13.99 -19.25 -7.15
N GLY A 119 -14.90 -19.96 -7.83
CA GLY A 119 -14.59 -21.21 -8.51
C GLY A 119 -14.54 -22.41 -7.57
N ASP A 120 -14.10 -23.56 -8.10
CA ASP A 120 -14.00 -24.78 -7.32
C ASP A 120 -12.80 -24.70 -6.36
N PRO A 121 -12.96 -25.10 -5.08
CA PRO A 121 -11.89 -25.05 -4.11
C PRO A 121 -10.75 -26.00 -4.50
N VAL A 122 -9.50 -25.48 -4.45
CA VAL A 122 -8.28 -26.25 -4.68
C VAL A 122 -7.37 -26.11 -3.45
N PRO A 123 -7.08 -27.21 -2.73
CA PRO A 123 -7.58 -28.57 -2.89
C PRO A 123 -9.07 -28.74 -2.55
N GLN A 124 -9.75 -29.71 -3.16
CA GLN A 124 -11.19 -29.98 -2.91
C GLN A 124 -11.52 -30.26 -1.44
N LYS A 125 -10.56 -30.86 -0.71
CA LYS A 125 -10.65 -31.05 0.74
C LYS A 125 -9.75 -30.01 1.41
N PRO A 126 -10.29 -29.09 2.21
CA PRO A 126 -9.47 -28.11 2.92
C PRO A 126 -8.43 -28.80 3.81
N GLN A 127 -7.16 -28.46 3.61
CA GLN A 127 -6.04 -28.89 4.43
C GLN A 127 -5.27 -27.65 4.90
N ARG A 128 -4.74 -27.69 6.12
CA ARG A 128 -3.92 -26.58 6.63
C ARG A 128 -2.60 -26.53 5.86
N PRO A 129 -2.10 -25.33 5.52
CA PRO A 129 -0.78 -25.20 4.92
C PRO A 129 0.33 -25.59 5.92
N PRO A 130 1.56 -25.91 5.45
CA PRO A 130 2.70 -26.07 6.32
C PRO A 130 2.92 -24.84 7.21
N LEU A 131 3.27 -25.07 8.48
CA LEU A 131 3.52 -24.03 9.46
C LEU A 131 4.97 -24.06 9.91
N GLN A 132 5.55 -22.88 10.10
CA GLN A 132 6.85 -22.74 10.73
C GLN A 132 6.68 -22.65 12.25
N VAL A 133 7.52 -23.38 12.99
CA VAL A 133 7.54 -23.42 14.45
C VAL A 133 8.93 -23.10 14.99
N GLU A 134 8.99 -22.52 16.20
CA GLU A 134 10.22 -22.24 16.95
C GLU A 134 10.27 -23.16 18.18
N PRO A 135 10.79 -24.40 18.06
CA PRO A 135 10.66 -25.42 19.11
C PRO A 135 11.34 -25.03 20.43
N ASP A 136 12.46 -24.30 20.35
CA ASP A 136 13.22 -23.82 21.50
C ASP A 136 12.92 -22.34 21.82
N GLY A 137 11.88 -21.78 21.20
CA GLY A 137 11.53 -20.36 21.27
C GLY A 137 12.40 -19.47 20.39
N LYS A 138 12.27 -18.16 20.62
CA LYS A 138 12.89 -17.10 19.80
C LYS A 138 14.40 -17.05 20.01
N ARG A 139 15.17 -17.10 18.91
CA ARG A 139 16.63 -16.96 18.92
C ARG A 139 17.12 -15.51 18.75
N TYR A 140 16.19 -14.57 18.82
CA TYR A 140 16.42 -13.14 18.82
C TYR A 140 15.79 -12.52 20.07
N SER A 141 16.27 -11.35 20.46
CA SER A 141 15.67 -10.54 21.52
C SER A 141 15.28 -9.18 21.00
N LEU A 142 14.19 -8.65 21.56
CA LEU A 142 13.71 -7.28 21.32
C LEU A 142 13.56 -6.60 22.68
N ALA A 143 14.35 -5.55 22.90
CA ALA A 143 14.22 -4.68 24.06
C ALA A 143 13.95 -3.26 23.58
N ASN A 144 12.79 -2.71 23.92
CA ASN A 144 12.28 -1.44 23.39
C ASN A 144 12.22 -1.44 21.85
N ARG A 145 13.21 -0.81 21.20
CA ARG A 145 13.36 -0.71 19.75
C ARG A 145 14.67 -1.32 19.24
N GLU A 146 15.42 -1.97 20.12
CA GLU A 146 16.67 -2.61 19.77
C GLU A 146 16.48 -4.12 19.62
N VAL A 147 16.95 -4.64 18.49
CA VAL A 147 16.93 -6.06 18.16
C VAL A 147 18.35 -6.61 18.25
N THR A 148 18.50 -7.78 18.87
CA THR A 148 19.72 -8.58 18.82
C THR A 148 19.40 -9.96 18.26
N TYR A 149 20.18 -10.40 17.26
CA TYR A 149 20.03 -11.71 16.63
C TYR A 149 21.40 -12.26 16.22
N MET A 150 21.89 -13.27 16.94
CA MET A 150 23.25 -13.79 16.75
C MET A 150 24.30 -12.65 16.77
N ASN A 151 24.96 -12.41 15.63
CA ASN A 151 25.96 -11.36 15.46
C ASN A 151 25.35 -10.00 15.07
N TRP A 152 24.05 -9.91 14.84
CA TRP A 152 23.35 -8.69 14.46
C TRP A 152 22.86 -7.90 15.68
N ARG A 153 22.96 -6.58 15.58
CA ARG A 153 22.32 -5.63 16.51
C ARG A 153 21.89 -4.39 15.74
N PHE A 154 20.64 -3.96 15.91
CA PHE A 154 20.12 -2.75 15.25
C PHE A 154 18.94 -2.16 16.01
N ASN A 155 18.63 -0.88 15.72
CA ASN A 155 17.44 -0.20 16.22
C ASN A 155 16.48 0.07 15.06
N PHE A 156 15.18 0.23 15.32
CA PHE A 156 14.20 0.54 14.28
C PHE A 156 13.12 1.53 14.76
N ARG A 157 12.49 2.23 13.82
CA ARG A 157 11.31 3.08 14.07
C ARG A 157 10.41 3.15 12.83
N MET A 158 9.21 3.69 13.01
CA MET A 158 8.37 4.17 11.91
C MET A 158 8.47 5.70 11.84
N SER A 159 9.02 6.22 10.75
CA SER A 159 8.95 7.64 10.41
C SER A 159 7.54 7.95 9.93
N ALA A 160 6.85 8.92 10.54
CA ALA A 160 5.53 9.34 10.08
C ALA A 160 5.54 9.78 8.60
N LEU A 161 6.62 10.45 8.17
CA LEU A 161 6.75 10.95 6.80
C LEU A 161 7.08 9.86 5.79
N THR A 162 8.08 9.03 6.09
CA THR A 162 8.73 8.18 5.08
C THR A 162 8.58 6.67 5.32
N GLY A 163 7.97 6.25 6.43
CA GLY A 163 7.78 4.83 6.74
C GLY A 163 8.94 4.20 7.53
N PRO A 164 9.23 2.90 7.35
CA PRO A 164 10.08 2.16 8.28
C PRO A 164 11.58 2.43 8.07
N VAL A 165 12.32 2.57 9.18
CA VAL A 165 13.74 2.92 9.18
C VAL A 165 14.51 2.12 10.24
N LEU A 166 15.71 1.67 9.88
CA LEU A 166 16.72 1.07 10.74
C LEU A 166 17.80 2.09 11.11
N TYR A 167 18.36 1.94 12.32
CA TYR A 167 19.48 2.73 12.82
C TYR A 167 20.56 1.86 13.46
N ASN A 168 21.82 2.32 13.34
CA ASN A 168 22.99 1.73 13.99
C ASN A 168 23.08 0.21 13.79
N VAL A 169 22.93 -0.24 12.53
CA VAL A 169 23.01 -1.65 12.16
C VAL A 169 24.44 -2.13 12.29
N ARG A 170 24.64 -3.17 13.10
CA ARG A 170 25.93 -3.76 13.43
C ARG A 170 25.95 -5.25 13.15
N PHE A 171 27.11 -5.73 12.72
CA PHE A 171 27.42 -7.15 12.59
C PHE A 171 28.75 -7.43 13.29
N LYS A 172 28.79 -8.41 14.19
CA LYS A 172 29.98 -8.75 15.00
C LYS A 172 30.56 -7.55 15.76
N GLY A 173 29.69 -6.67 16.25
CA GLY A 173 30.07 -5.47 17.01
C GLY A 173 30.44 -4.25 16.16
N GLU A 174 30.80 -4.44 14.89
CA GLU A 174 31.15 -3.36 13.97
C GLU A 174 29.90 -2.77 13.30
N ARG A 175 29.87 -1.44 13.14
CA ARG A 175 28.76 -0.75 12.47
C ARG A 175 28.94 -0.88 10.96
N LEU A 176 27.94 -1.45 10.31
CA LEU A 176 27.87 -1.53 8.85
C LEU A 176 27.08 -0.36 8.27
N VAL A 177 25.95 -0.01 8.91
CA VAL A 177 25.04 1.02 8.41
C VAL A 177 24.61 1.94 9.56
N TYR A 178 24.72 3.25 9.35
CA TYR A 178 24.23 4.24 10.31
C TYR A 178 22.70 4.36 10.27
N GLU A 179 22.13 4.48 9.07
CA GLU A 179 20.69 4.61 8.82
C GLU A 179 20.34 3.93 7.50
N MET A 180 19.23 3.19 7.47
CA MET A 180 18.66 2.58 6.26
C MET A 180 17.15 2.58 6.39
N GLY A 181 16.44 3.24 5.49
CA GLY A 181 14.98 3.28 5.55
C GLY A 181 14.36 3.74 4.25
N LEU A 182 13.05 3.49 4.14
CA LEU A 182 12.24 3.98 3.04
C LEU A 182 12.31 5.51 3.00
N GLN A 183 12.47 6.06 1.79
CA GLN A 183 12.51 7.50 1.55
C GLN A 183 11.26 8.00 0.84
N GLU A 184 10.80 7.26 -0.17
CA GLU A 184 9.63 7.61 -0.97
C GLU A 184 9.04 6.38 -1.64
N ILE A 185 7.73 6.40 -1.91
CA ILE A 185 7.05 5.57 -2.89
C ILE A 185 6.44 6.51 -3.92
N ALA A 186 6.89 6.41 -5.16
CA ALA A 186 6.38 7.23 -6.25
C ALA A 186 5.69 6.35 -7.30
N VAL A 187 4.45 6.70 -7.65
CA VAL A 187 3.64 5.97 -8.63
C VAL A 187 3.22 6.94 -9.73
N PHE A 188 3.79 6.73 -10.92
CA PHE A 188 3.54 7.56 -12.09
C PHE A 188 2.60 6.82 -13.03
N TYR A 189 1.44 7.41 -13.31
CA TYR A 189 0.50 6.87 -14.28
C TYR A 189 0.61 7.62 -15.60
N SER A 190 0.14 6.95 -16.64
CA SER A 190 -0.10 7.54 -17.94
C SER A 190 -1.35 6.92 -18.54
N GLY A 191 -2.23 7.72 -19.10
CA GLY A 191 -3.43 7.25 -19.78
C GLY A 191 -4.00 8.32 -20.70
N PRO A 192 -5.01 7.98 -21.53
CA PRO A 192 -5.58 8.89 -22.52
C PRO A 192 -6.60 9.87 -21.93
N THR A 193 -6.95 9.73 -20.65
CA THR A 193 -7.93 10.60 -19.98
C THR A 193 -7.21 11.65 -19.15
N PRO A 194 -7.74 12.87 -19.01
CA PRO A 194 -7.12 13.90 -18.19
C PRO A 194 -7.02 13.50 -16.71
N LEU A 195 -7.92 12.61 -16.29
CA LEU A 195 -7.88 12.01 -14.96
C LEU A 195 -6.64 11.14 -14.78
N THR A 196 -6.25 10.33 -15.77
CA THR A 196 -5.14 9.37 -15.66
C THR A 196 -3.80 9.91 -16.16
N GLU A 197 -3.79 10.86 -17.09
CA GLU A 197 -2.57 11.45 -17.65
C GLU A 197 -1.80 12.33 -16.65
N THR A 198 -2.46 12.79 -15.58
CA THR A 198 -1.91 13.77 -14.63
C THR A 198 -1.51 13.18 -13.28
N ILE A 199 -1.80 11.89 -13.03
CA ILE A 199 -1.62 11.24 -11.73
C ILE A 199 -0.15 10.89 -11.53
N ASN A 200 0.48 11.65 -10.63
CA ASN A 200 1.80 11.36 -10.09
C ASN A 200 1.69 11.34 -8.57
N PHE A 201 1.67 10.16 -7.98
CA PHE A 201 1.73 9.99 -6.54
C PHE A 201 3.17 10.08 -6.05
N VAL A 202 3.35 10.84 -4.99
CA VAL A 202 4.57 10.97 -4.20
C VAL A 202 4.12 10.80 -2.76
N ASP A 203 4.08 9.55 -2.31
CA ASP A 203 3.26 9.11 -1.18
C ASP A 203 3.74 9.64 0.17
N SER A 204 5.00 10.07 0.30
CA SER A 204 5.46 10.77 1.51
C SER A 204 4.66 12.04 1.81
N GLY A 205 4.04 12.65 0.78
CA GLY A 205 3.09 13.75 0.93
C GLY A 205 1.85 13.41 1.77
N ASP A 206 1.50 12.13 1.87
CA ASP A 206 0.39 11.60 2.68
C ASP A 206 0.87 10.95 3.99
N LEU A 207 2.14 11.18 4.37
CA LEU A 207 2.73 10.66 5.61
C LEU A 207 2.73 9.13 5.67
N LEU A 208 3.54 8.49 4.81
CA LEU A 208 3.69 7.02 4.65
C LEU A 208 3.60 6.22 5.95
N GLY A 209 4.28 6.64 7.01
CA GLY A 209 4.31 5.89 8.27
C GLY A 209 2.97 5.81 8.98
N THR A 210 2.14 6.85 8.87
CA THR A 210 0.80 6.89 9.48
C THR A 210 -0.19 5.95 8.79
N HIS A 211 0.16 5.48 7.60
CA HIS A 211 -0.56 4.46 6.84
C HIS A 211 -0.15 3.02 7.22
N SER A 212 0.71 2.83 8.22
CA SER A 212 1.04 1.49 8.72
C SER A 212 -0.21 0.79 9.25
N LYS A 213 -0.49 -0.41 8.76
CA LYS A 213 -1.64 -1.22 9.21
C LYS A 213 -1.21 -2.33 10.14
N SER A 214 -2.18 -2.82 10.92
CA SER A 214 -1.97 -3.96 11.81
C SER A 214 -1.72 -5.23 11.00
N LEU A 215 -0.55 -5.84 11.20
CA LEU A 215 -0.18 -7.08 10.56
C LEU A 215 -0.92 -8.25 11.21
N ILE A 216 -1.51 -9.13 10.39
CA ILE A 216 -2.29 -10.28 10.81
C ILE A 216 -1.37 -11.51 10.96
N PRO A 217 -1.21 -12.09 12.16
CA PRO A 217 -0.45 -13.33 12.35
C PRO A 217 -1.06 -14.49 11.54
N GLY A 218 -0.20 -15.24 10.86
CA GLY A 218 -0.60 -16.30 9.92
C GLY A 218 -0.98 -15.81 8.52
N GLY A 219 -1.30 -14.52 8.35
CA GLY A 219 -1.57 -13.90 7.06
C GLY A 219 -0.36 -13.12 6.53
N ASP A 220 -0.02 -12.02 7.22
CA ASP A 220 1.07 -11.12 6.82
C ASP A 220 2.44 -11.56 7.36
N CYS A 221 2.44 -12.28 8.49
CA CYS A 221 3.64 -12.75 9.17
C CYS A 221 3.43 -14.16 9.75
N PRO A 222 4.49 -14.94 10.03
CA PRO A 222 4.34 -16.19 10.77
C PRO A 222 3.58 -16.00 12.10
N GLU A 223 2.79 -16.98 12.50
CA GLU A 223 1.90 -16.89 13.68
C GLU A 223 2.66 -16.59 15.00
N HIS A 224 3.90 -17.08 15.12
CA HIS A 224 4.76 -16.89 16.30
C HIS A 224 5.54 -15.56 16.32
N SER A 225 5.32 -14.68 15.34
CA SER A 225 6.04 -13.41 15.22
C SER A 225 5.92 -12.53 16.47
N THR A 226 6.95 -11.77 16.76
CA THR A 226 6.87 -10.68 17.76
C THR A 226 6.24 -9.46 17.09
N LEU A 227 5.03 -9.09 17.52
CA LEU A 227 4.34 -7.90 17.02
C LEU A 227 4.77 -6.67 17.80
N VAL A 228 4.91 -5.53 17.12
CA VAL A 228 5.33 -4.27 17.74
C VAL A 228 4.41 -3.13 17.32
N ASN A 229 3.90 -2.42 18.32
CA ASN A 229 3.02 -1.28 18.15
C ASN A 229 3.80 0.00 17.84
N GLN A 230 3.12 1.01 17.32
CA GLN A 230 3.62 2.36 17.10
C GLN A 230 2.61 3.38 17.59
N THR A 231 3.06 4.62 17.73
CA THR A 231 2.18 5.75 18.05
C THR A 231 2.52 6.92 17.14
N PHE A 232 1.50 7.66 16.73
CA PHE A 232 1.64 8.89 15.95
C PHE A 232 0.82 10.00 16.57
N TRP A 233 1.24 11.24 16.36
CA TRP A 233 0.41 12.40 16.66
C TRP A 233 -0.66 12.56 15.57
N ASN A 234 -1.93 12.52 15.94
CA ASN A 234 -3.03 12.69 15.01
C ASN A 234 -3.45 14.16 14.97
N GLN A 235 -3.37 14.74 13.77
CA GLN A 235 -3.59 16.17 13.56
C GLN A 235 -5.07 16.58 13.65
N HIS A 236 -6.00 15.64 13.43
CA HIS A 236 -7.44 15.91 13.44
C HIS A 236 -8.00 15.97 14.86
N ASN A 237 -7.72 14.95 15.68
CA ASN A 237 -8.18 14.91 17.06
C ASN A 237 -7.22 15.59 18.04
N LYS A 238 -6.00 15.94 17.61
CA LYS A 238 -4.93 16.54 18.43
C LYS A 238 -4.51 15.67 19.60
N GLU A 239 -4.46 14.35 19.38
CA GLU A 239 -4.09 13.36 20.39
C GLU A 239 -3.11 12.33 19.82
N VAL A 240 -2.45 11.57 20.70
CA VAL A 240 -1.62 10.44 20.30
C VAL A 240 -2.54 9.27 19.91
N SER A 241 -2.38 8.79 18.68
CA SER A 241 -3.06 7.60 18.19
C SER A 241 -2.12 6.39 18.24
N SER A 242 -2.60 5.29 18.81
CA SER A 242 -1.88 4.01 18.88
C SER A 242 -2.25 3.13 17.70
N TYR A 243 -1.23 2.50 17.11
CA TYR A 243 -1.36 1.57 16.00
C TYR A 243 -0.77 0.24 16.43
N ASP A 244 -1.61 -0.78 16.49
CA ASP A 244 -1.21 -2.11 16.95
C ASP A 244 -0.56 -2.91 15.83
N ALA A 245 0.41 -3.76 16.17
CA ALA A 245 1.02 -4.73 15.25
C ALA A 245 1.58 -4.15 13.93
N THR A 246 2.07 -2.91 13.94
CA THR A 246 2.62 -2.23 12.75
C THR A 246 3.96 -2.80 12.25
N PHE A 247 4.66 -3.54 13.11
CA PHE A 247 5.80 -4.35 12.73
C PHE A 247 5.61 -5.78 13.23
N CYS A 248 6.15 -6.73 12.48
CA CYS A 248 6.38 -8.08 12.97
C CYS A 248 7.87 -8.43 12.81
N LEU A 249 8.42 -9.08 13.82
CA LEU A 249 9.79 -9.57 13.85
C LEU A 249 9.75 -11.08 13.99
N PHE A 250 10.42 -11.79 13.10
CA PHE A 250 10.46 -13.25 13.12
C PHE A 250 11.75 -13.79 12.52
N GLU A 251 12.19 -14.94 13.01
CA GLU A 251 13.19 -15.74 12.31
C GLU A 251 12.49 -16.61 11.27
N HIS A 252 13.09 -16.81 10.10
CA HIS A 252 12.54 -17.62 9.03
C HIS A 252 13.58 -18.61 8.50
N ASN A 253 13.20 -19.88 8.38
CA ASN A 253 13.99 -20.86 7.63
C ASN A 253 13.63 -20.75 6.15
N THR A 254 14.59 -20.32 5.34
CA THR A 254 14.37 -20.04 3.91
C THR A 254 14.15 -21.30 3.06
N GLY A 255 14.32 -22.50 3.62
CA GLY A 255 14.25 -23.76 2.90
C GLY A 255 15.46 -24.06 2.01
N TYR A 256 16.40 -23.12 1.89
CA TYR A 256 17.66 -23.29 1.16
C TYR A 256 18.85 -23.44 2.13
N PRO A 257 19.88 -24.23 1.79
CA PRO A 257 21.11 -24.26 2.57
C PRO A 257 21.92 -22.97 2.34
N LEU A 258 22.44 -22.37 3.40
CA LEU A 258 23.36 -21.22 3.31
C LEU A 258 24.66 -21.64 2.60
N ARG A 259 25.12 -22.86 2.91
CA ARG A 259 26.21 -23.54 2.22
C ARG A 259 25.99 -25.04 2.32
N ARG A 260 26.38 -25.78 1.27
CA ARG A 260 26.43 -27.23 1.30
C ARG A 260 27.52 -27.78 0.40
N HIS A 261 28.23 -28.79 0.86
CA HIS A 261 29.16 -29.56 0.06
C HIS A 261 29.01 -31.05 0.37
N SER A 262 29.09 -31.87 -0.66
CA SER A 262 29.09 -33.33 -0.58
C SER A 262 30.19 -33.78 -1.51
N SER A 263 31.17 -34.49 -0.96
CA SER A 263 32.31 -35.01 -1.69
C SER A 263 32.38 -36.52 -1.52
N TYR A 264 32.80 -37.18 -2.59
CA TYR A 264 33.19 -38.57 -2.57
C TYR A 264 34.57 -38.68 -3.20
N SER A 265 35.60 -38.92 -2.39
CA SER A 265 36.96 -39.14 -2.85
C SER A 265 37.42 -40.53 -2.44
N LYS A 266 38.04 -41.27 -3.36
CA LYS A 266 38.69 -42.55 -3.04
C LYS A 266 39.83 -42.40 -2.02
N GLN A 267 40.47 -41.23 -1.98
CA GLN A 267 41.63 -40.97 -1.13
C GLN A 267 41.26 -40.39 0.23
N PHE A 268 40.22 -39.56 0.30
CA PHE A 268 39.82 -38.84 1.52
C PHE A 268 38.47 -39.28 2.10
N GLY A 269 37.86 -40.32 1.52
CA GLY A 269 36.54 -40.80 1.90
C GLY A 269 35.42 -39.89 1.41
N SER A 270 34.23 -40.13 1.97
CA SER A 270 33.02 -39.40 1.65
C SER A 270 32.57 -38.53 2.81
N PHE A 271 32.18 -37.29 2.55
CA PHE A 271 31.64 -36.41 3.58
C PHE A 271 30.55 -35.49 3.04
N TYR A 272 29.66 -35.08 3.94
CA TYR A 272 28.69 -34.03 3.73
C TYR A 272 28.88 -32.95 4.79
N GLY A 273 28.89 -31.69 4.39
CA GLY A 273 28.91 -30.54 5.28
C GLY A 273 27.93 -29.48 4.78
N GLY A 274 26.99 -29.08 5.63
CA GLY A 274 25.98 -28.09 5.28
C GLY A 274 25.61 -27.19 6.45
N MET A 275 24.93 -26.09 6.13
CA MET A 275 24.34 -25.17 7.10
C MET A 275 23.03 -24.66 6.51
N LEU A 276 21.96 -24.71 7.31
CA LEU A 276 20.65 -24.16 6.92
C LEU A 276 20.74 -22.64 6.83
N ASN A 277 20.00 -22.04 5.90
CA ASN A 277 19.87 -20.59 5.83
C ASN A 277 18.63 -20.14 6.60
N SER A 278 18.85 -19.63 7.82
CA SER A 278 17.83 -18.91 8.58
C SER A 278 18.13 -17.41 8.54
N VAL A 279 17.09 -16.60 8.44
CA VAL A 279 17.19 -15.14 8.39
C VAL A 279 16.28 -14.53 9.44
N LEU A 280 16.65 -13.36 9.97
CA LEU A 280 15.72 -12.56 10.76
C LEU A 280 15.06 -11.52 9.85
N THR A 281 13.74 -11.40 9.92
CA THR A 281 12.97 -10.44 9.14
C THR A 281 12.24 -9.48 10.08
N LEU A 282 12.47 -8.18 9.89
CA LEU A 282 11.60 -7.12 10.40
C LEU A 282 10.73 -6.63 9.24
N ARG A 283 9.42 -6.83 9.34
CA ARG A 283 8.43 -6.49 8.31
C ARG A 283 7.49 -5.39 8.80
N SER A 284 7.08 -4.52 7.88
CA SER A 284 5.93 -3.63 8.03
C SER A 284 5.07 -3.61 6.77
N ALA A 285 3.81 -3.23 6.91
CA ALA A 285 2.89 -3.02 5.79
C ALA A 285 2.29 -1.61 5.85
N LEU A 286 2.33 -0.90 4.72
CA LEU A 286 1.74 0.43 4.54
C LEU A 286 0.59 0.32 3.52
N THR A 287 -0.60 0.78 3.89
CA THR A 287 -1.76 0.79 2.98
C THR A 287 -2.15 2.22 2.62
N ILE A 288 -1.90 2.60 1.38
CA ILE A 288 -2.05 3.97 0.88
C ILE A 288 -3.04 3.93 -0.28
N GLY A 289 -4.22 4.51 -0.04
CA GLY A 289 -5.35 4.38 -0.97
C GLY A 289 -5.66 2.91 -1.26
N ASN A 290 -5.46 2.51 -2.51
CA ASN A 290 -5.72 1.20 -3.07
C ASN A 290 -4.52 0.22 -2.98
N TYR A 291 -3.33 0.69 -2.61
CA TYR A 291 -2.10 -0.10 -2.59
C TYR A 291 -1.75 -0.59 -1.19
N ASP A 292 -1.24 -1.82 -1.13
CA ASP A 292 -0.62 -2.41 0.05
C ASP A 292 0.85 -2.69 -0.24
N TYR A 293 1.75 -2.01 0.45
CA TYR A 293 3.19 -2.19 0.35
C TYR A 293 3.71 -2.97 1.55
N ILE A 294 4.33 -4.12 1.30
CA ILE A 294 5.03 -4.91 2.33
C ILE A 294 6.53 -4.63 2.22
N ILE A 295 7.12 -4.12 3.29
CA ILE A 295 8.53 -3.76 3.36
C ILE A 295 9.23 -4.66 4.38
N ASP A 296 10.27 -5.35 3.92
CA ASP A 296 11.11 -6.24 4.74
C ASP A 296 12.54 -5.71 4.85
N PHE A 297 13.08 -5.78 6.07
CA PHE A 297 14.52 -5.78 6.33
C PHE A 297 14.92 -7.19 6.79
N ILE A 298 15.78 -7.84 6.01
CA ILE A 298 16.15 -9.24 6.16
C ILE A 298 17.63 -9.34 6.50
N PHE A 299 17.96 -10.00 7.61
CA PHE A 299 19.31 -10.11 8.16
C PHE A 299 19.78 -11.56 8.07
N HIS A 300 20.76 -11.82 7.22
CA HIS A 300 21.31 -13.14 6.96
C HIS A 300 22.46 -13.48 7.92
N GLN A 301 22.62 -14.75 8.28
CA GLN A 301 23.64 -15.22 9.22
C GLN A 301 25.09 -14.90 8.80
N ASN A 302 25.32 -14.71 7.50
CA ASN A 302 26.63 -14.42 6.91
C ASN A 302 26.99 -12.93 6.88
N GLY A 303 26.16 -12.04 7.44
CA GLY A 303 26.43 -10.60 7.46
C GLY A 303 25.81 -9.83 6.30
N ILE A 304 25.01 -10.47 5.44
CA ILE A 304 24.24 -9.79 4.41
C ILE A 304 22.98 -9.17 5.02
N ILE A 305 22.71 -7.92 4.66
CA ILE A 305 21.41 -7.27 4.85
C ILE A 305 20.72 -7.14 3.49
N GLU A 306 19.44 -7.48 3.45
CA GLU A 306 18.59 -7.39 2.27
C GLU A 306 17.36 -6.54 2.60
N THR A 307 16.96 -5.68 1.66
CA THR A 307 15.70 -4.95 1.72
C THR A 307 14.79 -5.43 0.61
N ARG A 308 13.52 -5.67 0.92
CA ARG A 308 12.52 -6.09 -0.08
C ARG A 308 11.28 -5.24 0.04
N LEU A 309 10.71 -4.87 -1.11
CA LEU A 309 9.40 -4.28 -1.20
C LEU A 309 8.54 -5.15 -2.11
N MET A 310 7.32 -5.45 -1.66
CA MET A 310 6.28 -6.10 -2.45
C MET A 310 5.09 -5.17 -2.51
N SER A 311 4.47 -5.05 -3.69
CA SER A 311 3.21 -4.34 -3.87
C SER A 311 2.09 -5.35 -4.10
N THR A 312 0.98 -5.15 -3.41
CA THR A 312 -0.30 -5.85 -3.60
C THR A 312 -1.45 -4.84 -3.40
N GLY A 313 -2.66 -5.32 -3.15
CA GLY A 313 -3.87 -4.50 -3.05
C GLY A 313 -4.63 -4.49 -4.37
N THR A 314 -5.16 -3.35 -4.76
CA THR A 314 -5.95 -3.17 -5.99
C THR A 314 -5.34 -2.09 -6.88
N LEU A 315 -5.55 -2.22 -8.19
CA LEU A 315 -5.18 -1.19 -9.16
C LEU A 315 -6.24 -0.08 -9.25
#